data_AF-A0A520JJD2-F1
#
_entry.id   AF-A0A520JJD2-F1
#
_cell.length_a   1.000
_cell.length_b   1.000
_cell.length_c   1.000
_cell.angle_alpha   90.00
_cell.angle_beta   90.00
_cell.angle_gamma   90.00
#
_symmetry.space_group_name_H-M   'P 1'
#
loop_
_entity.id
_entity.type
_entity.pdbx_description
1 polymer ?
#
loop_
_entity_poly.entity_id
_entity_poly.type
_entity_poly.pdbx_seq_one_letter_code
_entity_poly.pdbx_strand_id
1 'polypeptide(L)'
;MAISPELPTRRTLLGAAAALPLLSIGAVLRAAEPDLSALSDLTGGAKPIDADERAARLSRAQALMKAAGIGAVLIEPGSSMLYFTGVRWSRSERLTAAILPVEGQPCIVTPFFEEPSVRETLAVPAEVRVWQEDQNPLAVVAGFLRDRRLIARPIAIEETMRFFAVDALRRLVAEARIVSANPVVRGCRMIKTPAEIALMQTATDVTLAAYRWTHARVE
;
A
#
# COMPACT_ATOMS: atom_id res chain seq x y z
N MET A 1 -84.53 -4.21 -34.41
CA MET A 1 -83.79 -4.78 -35.56
C MET A 1 -82.33 -4.87 -35.15
N ALA A 2 -81.92 -6.05 -34.69
CA ALA A 2 -80.58 -6.31 -34.16
C ALA A 2 -79.65 -6.71 -35.30
N ILE A 3 -78.51 -6.04 -35.43
CA ILE A 3 -77.38 -6.46 -36.26
C ILE A 3 -76.10 -6.10 -35.48
N SER A 4 -75.41 -7.12 -34.98
CA SER A 4 -74.06 -7.00 -34.41
C SER A 4 -73.04 -6.77 -35.53
N PRO A 5 -72.02 -5.92 -35.35
CA PRO A 5 -70.79 -6.00 -36.12
C PRO A 5 -69.65 -6.61 -35.29
N GLU A 6 -68.83 -7.39 -35.99
CA GLU A 6 -67.88 -8.37 -35.51
C GLU A 6 -66.73 -7.81 -34.66
N LEU A 7 -66.33 -8.56 -33.63
CA LEU A 7 -65.08 -8.33 -32.92
C LEU A 7 -63.89 -8.77 -33.80
N PRO A 8 -62.87 -7.93 -33.99
CA PRO A 8 -61.69 -8.28 -34.77
C PRO A 8 -60.97 -9.50 -34.17
N THR A 9 -60.72 -10.52 -35.01
CA THR A 9 -60.04 -11.77 -34.63
C THR A 9 -58.54 -11.55 -34.42
N ARG A 10 -57.90 -12.42 -33.62
CA ARG A 10 -56.45 -12.40 -33.25
C ARG A 10 -55.45 -12.26 -34.42
N ARG A 11 -55.89 -12.34 -35.67
CA ARG A 11 -55.06 -12.17 -36.87
C ARG A 11 -54.93 -10.72 -37.35
N THR A 12 -55.80 -9.79 -36.94
CA THR A 12 -55.66 -8.36 -37.25
C THR A 12 -54.75 -7.60 -36.29
N LEU A 13 -54.35 -8.22 -35.17
CA LEU A 13 -53.39 -7.64 -34.20
C LEU A 13 -51.90 -7.85 -34.59
N LEU A 14 -51.60 -8.57 -35.66
CA LEU A 14 -50.23 -8.83 -36.12
C LEU A 14 -49.79 -7.94 -37.30
N GLY A 15 -50.65 -7.05 -37.81
CA GLY A 15 -50.39 -6.25 -39.01
C GLY A 15 -50.04 -4.78 -38.79
N ALA A 16 -49.95 -4.30 -37.55
CA ALA A 16 -49.76 -2.87 -37.22
C ALA A 16 -48.59 -2.61 -36.25
N ALA A 17 -47.50 -3.36 -36.38
CA ALA A 17 -46.26 -3.13 -35.64
C ALA A 17 -45.07 -2.82 -36.56
N ALA A 18 -45.35 -2.26 -37.75
CA ALA A 18 -44.34 -1.90 -38.74
C ALA A 18 -44.45 -0.42 -39.13
N ALA A 19 -44.31 0.50 -38.17
CA ALA A 19 -43.97 1.91 -38.40
C ALA A 19 -43.81 2.70 -37.10
N LEU A 20 -42.92 2.26 -36.21
CA LEU A 20 -42.31 3.15 -35.21
C LEU A 20 -40.89 2.63 -34.97
N PRO A 21 -39.84 3.16 -35.61
CA PRO A 21 -38.53 3.13 -34.98
C PRO A 21 -38.66 4.05 -33.77
N LEU A 22 -39.05 3.46 -32.63
CA LEU A 22 -38.85 4.04 -31.33
C LEU A 22 -37.41 4.53 -31.28
N LEU A 23 -37.25 5.83 -31.00
CA LEU A 23 -36.02 6.54 -30.65
C LEU A 23 -35.43 5.98 -29.34
N SER A 24 -35.22 4.68 -29.27
CA SER A 24 -34.61 3.95 -28.16
C SER A 24 -33.37 3.22 -28.62
N ILE A 25 -32.61 3.82 -29.55
CA ILE A 25 -31.17 3.73 -29.43
C ILE A 25 -30.86 4.77 -28.37
N GLY A 26 -30.79 4.35 -27.11
CA GLY A 26 -29.99 5.07 -26.15
C GLY A 26 -28.62 5.17 -26.80
N ALA A 27 -28.37 6.29 -27.46
CA ALA A 27 -27.04 6.71 -27.79
C ALA A 27 -26.37 6.81 -26.42
N VAL A 28 -25.72 5.74 -26.01
CA VAL A 28 -24.48 5.89 -25.29
C VAL A 28 -23.68 6.77 -26.23
N LEU A 29 -23.76 8.09 -26.03
CA LEU A 29 -22.72 8.98 -26.50
C LEU A 29 -21.47 8.39 -25.87
N ARG A 30 -20.79 7.52 -26.62
CA ARG A 30 -19.39 7.31 -26.39
C ARG A 30 -18.80 8.66 -26.69
N ALA A 31 -18.54 9.43 -25.63
CA ALA A 31 -17.68 10.60 -25.72
C ALA A 31 -16.50 10.15 -26.58
N ALA A 32 -16.23 10.88 -27.66
CA ALA A 32 -15.09 10.58 -28.51
C ALA A 32 -13.87 10.39 -27.60
N GLU A 33 -13.08 9.35 -27.85
CA GLU A 33 -11.88 9.14 -27.04
C GLU A 33 -11.06 10.43 -27.08
N PRO A 34 -10.66 10.96 -25.92
CA PRO A 34 -9.99 12.24 -25.89
C PRO A 34 -8.66 12.13 -26.63
N ASP A 35 -8.32 13.14 -27.43
CA ASP A 35 -7.01 13.21 -28.07
C ASP A 35 -5.91 13.32 -27.00
N LEU A 36 -5.11 12.26 -26.87
CA LEU A 36 -4.01 12.15 -25.92
C LEU A 36 -2.65 12.48 -26.55
N SER A 37 -2.59 12.84 -27.84
CA SER A 37 -1.34 13.06 -28.57
C SER A 37 -0.46 14.16 -27.97
N ALA A 38 -1.08 15.11 -27.25
CA ALA A 38 -0.39 16.18 -26.55
C ALA A 38 0.21 15.78 -25.18
N LEU A 39 -0.09 14.58 -24.66
CA LEU A 39 0.46 14.10 -23.39
C LEU A 39 1.89 13.56 -23.59
N SER A 40 2.76 13.85 -22.63
CA SER A 40 4.15 13.39 -22.61
C SER A 40 4.51 12.83 -21.24
N ASP A 41 5.52 11.95 -21.20
CA ASP A 41 6.05 11.41 -19.95
C ASP A 41 6.88 12.46 -19.21
N LEU A 42 6.35 12.95 -18.09
CA LEU A 42 7.02 13.90 -17.19
C LEU A 42 7.90 13.21 -16.15
N THR A 43 7.90 11.88 -16.09
CA THR A 43 8.56 11.08 -15.05
C THR A 43 9.91 10.52 -15.47
N GLY A 44 10.29 10.61 -16.75
CA GLY A 44 11.52 10.01 -17.27
C GLY A 44 12.82 10.49 -16.59
N GLY A 45 12.81 11.65 -15.94
CA GLY A 45 13.95 12.18 -15.16
C GLY A 45 13.93 11.84 -13.66
N ALA A 46 12.90 11.17 -13.16
CA ALA A 46 12.74 10.88 -11.74
C ALA A 46 13.81 9.86 -11.27
N LYS A 47 14.49 10.19 -10.17
CA LYS A 47 15.49 9.31 -9.56
C LYS A 47 14.89 8.59 -8.35
N PRO A 48 14.82 7.25 -8.35
CA PRO A 48 14.36 6.50 -7.19
C PRO A 48 15.24 6.73 -5.97
N ILE A 49 14.68 6.51 -4.77
CA ILE A 49 15.46 6.47 -3.53
C ILE A 49 16.41 5.26 -3.59
N ASP A 50 17.71 5.55 -3.51
CA ASP A 50 18.79 4.57 -3.61
C ASP A 50 19.08 3.83 -2.29
N ALA A 51 20.04 2.90 -2.36
CA ALA A 51 20.44 2.08 -1.22
C ALA A 51 21.15 2.91 -0.13
N ASP A 52 21.93 3.92 -0.51
CA ASP A 52 22.68 4.76 0.44
C ASP A 52 21.74 5.62 1.28
N GLU A 53 20.73 6.22 0.66
CA GLU A 53 19.71 6.96 1.38
C GLU A 53 18.92 6.04 2.32
N ARG A 54 18.63 4.80 1.92
CA ARG A 54 17.97 3.82 2.80
C ARG A 54 18.83 3.39 3.97
N ALA A 55 20.12 3.17 3.75
CA ALA A 55 21.06 2.92 4.83
C ALA A 55 21.09 4.09 5.82
N ALA A 56 21.13 5.34 5.32
CA ALA A 56 21.09 6.54 6.17
C ALA A 56 19.78 6.66 6.98
N ARG A 57 18.64 6.25 6.40
CA ARG A 57 17.34 6.19 7.10
C ARG A 57 17.36 5.19 8.25
N LEU A 58 17.95 4.01 8.04
CA LEU A 58 18.11 3.00 9.08
C LEU A 58 19.04 3.50 10.20
N SER A 59 20.18 4.09 9.86
CA SER A 59 21.09 4.69 10.86
C SER A 59 20.43 5.79 11.68
N ARG A 60 19.62 6.65 11.04
CA ARG A 60 18.83 7.67 11.74
C ARG A 60 17.80 7.04 12.69
N ALA A 61 17.07 6.02 12.25
CA ALA A 61 16.12 5.32 13.09
C ALA A 61 16.81 4.68 14.31
N GLN A 62 17.98 4.09 14.12
CA GLN A 62 18.80 3.51 15.19
C GLN A 62 19.28 4.56 16.19
N ALA A 63 19.74 5.73 15.71
CA ALA A 63 20.11 6.84 16.59
C ALA A 63 18.92 7.32 17.43
N LEU A 64 17.74 7.47 16.82
CA LEU A 64 16.51 7.85 17.53
C LEU A 64 16.06 6.78 18.53
N MET A 65 16.15 5.50 18.18
CA MET A 65 15.88 4.38 19.10
C MET A 65 16.82 4.40 20.31
N LYS A 66 18.12 4.64 20.08
CA LYS A 66 19.12 4.79 21.15
C LYS A 66 18.74 5.92 22.10
N ALA A 67 18.46 7.10 21.58
CA ALA A 67 18.06 8.27 22.37
C ALA A 67 16.75 8.05 23.15
N ALA A 68 15.78 7.33 22.57
CA ALA A 68 14.49 7.05 23.19
C ALA A 68 14.47 5.79 24.08
N GLY A 69 15.60 5.10 24.26
CA GLY A 69 15.66 3.88 25.05
C GLY A 69 15.01 2.65 24.38
N ILE A 70 14.56 2.73 23.12
CA ILE A 70 13.84 1.67 22.38
C ILE A 70 14.81 0.58 21.88
N GLY A 71 14.38 -0.69 21.94
CA GLY A 71 15.13 -1.85 21.47
C GLY A 71 14.84 -2.23 20.02
N ALA A 72 13.58 -2.12 19.59
CA ALA A 72 13.20 -2.39 18.21
C ALA A 72 11.93 -1.61 17.80
N VAL A 73 11.75 -1.40 16.50
CA VAL A 73 10.51 -0.89 15.89
C VAL A 73 9.92 -1.97 14.99
N LEU A 74 8.63 -2.28 15.16
CA LEU A 74 7.89 -3.21 14.31
C LEU A 74 6.96 -2.45 13.37
N ILE A 75 6.96 -2.88 12.12
CA ILE A 75 6.29 -2.20 11.01
C ILE A 75 5.59 -3.23 10.13
N GLU A 76 4.29 -3.10 9.93
CA GLU A 76 3.55 -3.86 8.92
C GLU A 76 3.64 -3.22 7.52
N PRO A 77 3.27 -3.94 6.44
CA PRO A 77 3.19 -3.41 5.09
C PRO A 77 2.49 -2.06 5.03
N GLY A 78 3.08 -1.16 4.25
CA GLY A 78 2.66 0.23 4.12
C GLY A 78 3.84 1.17 3.89
N SER A 79 3.58 2.47 4.02
CA SER A 79 4.55 3.52 3.70
C SER A 79 5.82 3.47 4.58
N SER A 80 5.70 3.08 5.85
CA SER A 80 6.86 2.94 6.75
C SER A 80 7.78 1.78 6.33
N MET A 81 7.23 0.63 5.92
CA MET A 81 8.02 -0.50 5.43
C MET A 81 8.77 -0.11 4.15
N LEU A 82 8.04 0.44 3.17
CA LEU A 82 8.65 0.94 1.93
C LEU A 82 9.74 1.98 2.20
N TYR A 83 9.53 2.89 3.16
CA TYR A 83 10.49 3.94 3.51
C TYR A 83 11.83 3.39 4.01
N PHE A 84 11.80 2.40 4.91
CA PHE A 84 13.02 1.86 5.54
C PHE A 84 13.68 0.73 4.75
N THR A 85 12.89 -0.15 4.13
CA THR A 85 13.41 -1.41 3.58
C THR A 85 13.34 -1.49 2.06
N GLY A 86 12.52 -0.64 1.43
CA GLY A 86 12.24 -0.72 -0.01
C GLY A 86 11.18 -1.75 -0.39
N VAL A 87 10.83 -2.66 0.54
CA VAL A 87 9.85 -3.72 0.28
C VAL A 87 8.51 -3.11 -0.10
N ARG A 88 8.02 -3.48 -1.30
CA ARG A 88 6.72 -3.07 -1.82
C ARG A 88 5.72 -4.19 -1.57
N TRP A 89 5.01 -4.12 -0.46
CA TRP A 89 4.03 -5.13 -0.08
C TRP A 89 2.69 -4.48 0.29
N SER A 90 1.61 -5.19 -0.03
CA SER A 90 0.27 -4.84 0.41
C SER A 90 -0.08 -5.60 1.67
N ARG A 91 -0.86 -4.98 2.56
CA ARG A 91 -1.29 -5.64 3.79
C ARG A 91 -2.40 -6.65 3.48
N SER A 92 -2.24 -7.88 3.96
CA SER A 92 -3.23 -8.96 3.86
C SER A 92 -3.50 -9.54 5.25
N GLU A 93 -4.36 -10.55 5.36
CA GLU A 93 -4.56 -11.34 6.58
C GLU A 93 -3.27 -12.02 7.05
N ARG A 94 -2.40 -12.40 6.12
CA ARG A 94 -1.08 -12.97 6.40
C ARG A 94 -0.15 -11.90 6.96
N LEU A 95 0.54 -12.22 8.05
CA LEU A 95 1.51 -11.28 8.61
C LEU A 95 2.77 -11.27 7.74
N THR A 96 3.04 -10.09 7.18
CA THR A 96 4.38 -9.66 6.81
C THR A 96 4.77 -8.52 7.76
N ALA A 97 6.00 -8.47 8.24
CA ALA A 97 6.46 -7.42 9.14
C ALA A 97 7.95 -7.14 8.96
N ALA A 98 8.34 -5.87 9.03
CA ALA A 98 9.72 -5.46 9.18
C ALA A 98 10.01 -5.14 10.64
N ILE A 99 11.12 -5.66 11.15
CA ILE A 99 11.63 -5.40 12.50
C ILE A 99 12.95 -4.65 12.35
N LEU A 100 12.97 -3.40 12.80
CA LEU A 100 14.17 -2.58 12.85
C LEU A 100 14.79 -2.69 14.24
N PRO A 101 15.93 -3.36 14.43
CA PRO A 101 16.60 -3.37 15.73
C PRO A 101 17.32 -2.05 15.97
N VAL A 102 17.53 -1.71 17.25
CA VAL A 102 18.34 -0.56 17.68
C VAL A 102 19.77 -0.61 17.14
N GLU A 103 20.27 -1.81 16.83
CA GLU A 103 21.59 -2.03 16.21
C GLU A 103 21.58 -3.25 15.27
N GLY A 104 22.37 -3.16 14.20
CA GLY A 104 22.52 -4.22 13.19
C GLY A 104 21.44 -4.22 12.12
N GLN A 105 21.36 -5.31 11.36
CA GLN A 105 20.47 -5.41 10.20
C GLN A 105 19.00 -5.64 10.61
N PRO A 106 18.04 -5.05 9.86
CA PRO A 106 16.62 -5.38 9.96
C PRO A 106 16.32 -6.86 9.71
N CYS A 107 15.11 -7.28 10.10
CA CYS A 107 14.54 -8.57 9.72
C CYS A 107 13.17 -8.36 9.07
N ILE A 108 12.90 -9.07 7.97
CA ILE A 108 11.58 -9.21 7.40
C ILE A 108 11.03 -10.57 7.79
N VAL A 109 9.88 -10.61 8.44
CA VAL A 109 9.10 -11.84 8.67
C VAL A 109 7.98 -11.89 7.65
N THR A 110 7.85 -12.97 6.89
CA THR A 110 6.88 -13.10 5.79
C THR A 110 6.45 -14.56 5.58
N PRO A 111 5.31 -14.87 4.94
CA PRO A 111 4.97 -16.25 4.59
C PRO A 111 6.04 -16.89 3.71
N PHE A 112 6.30 -18.18 3.90
CA PHE A 112 7.33 -18.92 3.17
C PHE A 112 7.25 -18.73 1.65
N PHE A 113 6.06 -18.88 1.06
CA PHE A 113 5.89 -18.77 -0.38
C PHE A 113 5.98 -17.32 -0.90
N GLU A 114 5.91 -16.31 -0.04
CA GLU A 114 6.05 -14.89 -0.39
C GLU A 114 7.51 -14.41 -0.31
N GLU A 115 8.42 -15.18 0.27
CA GLU A 115 9.84 -14.82 0.42
C GLU A 115 10.50 -14.36 -0.89
N PRO A 116 10.33 -15.05 -2.04
CA PRO A 116 10.94 -14.62 -3.29
C PRO A 116 10.51 -13.20 -3.70
N SER A 117 9.21 -12.92 -3.66
CA SER A 117 8.65 -11.61 -4.02
C SER A 117 9.07 -10.50 -3.05
N VAL A 118 9.20 -10.81 -1.76
CA VAL A 118 9.75 -9.87 -0.77
C VAL A 118 11.21 -9.54 -1.11
N ARG A 119 12.02 -10.55 -1.46
CA ARG A 119 13.44 -10.36 -1.80
C ARG A 119 13.64 -9.53 -3.07
N GLU A 120 12.76 -9.63 -4.06
CA GLU A 120 12.83 -8.83 -5.30
C GLU A 120 12.80 -7.31 -5.05
N THR A 121 12.11 -6.87 -4.00
CA THR A 121 11.94 -5.43 -3.68
C THR A 121 12.72 -4.98 -2.45
N LEU A 122 13.36 -5.90 -1.73
CA LEU A 122 14.18 -5.62 -0.57
C LEU A 122 15.45 -4.85 -1.00
N ALA A 123 15.50 -3.56 -0.64
CA ALA A 123 16.53 -2.63 -1.11
C ALA A 123 17.60 -2.31 -0.04
N VAL A 124 17.65 -3.10 1.04
CA VAL A 124 18.65 -3.00 2.11
C VAL A 124 19.07 -4.38 2.57
N PRO A 125 20.30 -4.56 3.09
CA PRO A 125 20.68 -5.79 3.76
C PRO A 125 19.76 -6.07 4.95
N ALA A 126 19.04 -7.18 4.91
CA ALA A 126 18.17 -7.61 5.99
C ALA A 126 18.13 -9.15 6.05
N GLU A 127 17.90 -9.67 7.25
CA GLU A 127 17.50 -11.05 7.43
C GLU A 127 16.07 -11.22 6.91
N VAL A 128 15.75 -12.38 6.33
CA VAL A 128 14.37 -12.74 6.01
C VAL A 128 14.08 -14.04 6.73
N ARG A 129 13.08 -14.01 7.62
CA ARG A 129 12.56 -15.19 8.30
C ARG A 129 11.18 -15.50 7.77
N VAL A 130 10.93 -16.78 7.60
CA VAL A 130 9.68 -17.28 7.04
C VAL A 130 8.86 -18.02 8.07
N TRP A 131 7.55 -18.05 7.85
CA TRP A 131 6.61 -18.90 8.57
C TRP A 131 5.76 -19.70 7.57
N GLN A 132 5.37 -20.92 7.96
CA GLN A 132 4.47 -21.79 7.21
C GLN A 132 3.01 -21.51 7.59
N GLU A 133 2.03 -21.80 6.73
CA GLU A 133 0.61 -21.45 6.94
C GLU A 133 0.01 -21.97 8.28
N ASP A 134 0.56 -23.05 8.85
CA ASP A 134 0.15 -23.64 10.13
C ASP A 134 0.90 -23.08 11.35
N GLN A 135 1.88 -22.20 11.14
CA GLN A 135 2.71 -21.61 12.18
C GLN A 135 2.19 -20.25 12.64
N ASN A 136 2.56 -19.87 13.86
CA ASN A 136 2.28 -18.53 14.38
C ASN A 136 3.34 -17.53 13.87
N PRO A 137 3.00 -16.58 13.00
CA PRO A 137 3.98 -15.62 12.48
C PRO A 137 4.57 -14.70 13.55
N LEU A 138 3.80 -14.35 14.59
CA LEU A 138 4.30 -13.51 15.69
C LEU A 138 5.29 -14.28 16.57
N ALA A 139 5.27 -15.62 16.57
CA ALA A 139 6.29 -16.42 17.24
C ALA A 139 7.64 -16.30 16.55
N VAL A 140 7.67 -16.17 15.21
CA VAL A 140 8.89 -15.90 14.44
C VAL A 140 9.43 -14.50 14.73
N VAL A 141 8.54 -13.50 14.81
CA VAL A 141 8.90 -12.13 15.24
C VAL A 141 9.50 -12.16 16.65
N ALA A 142 8.83 -12.80 17.61
CA ALA A 142 9.31 -12.92 18.99
C ALA A 142 10.65 -13.69 19.06
N GLY A 143 10.84 -14.72 18.23
CA GLY A 143 12.11 -15.42 18.09
C GLY A 143 13.25 -14.47 17.70
N PHE A 144 13.06 -13.67 16.66
CA PHE A 144 14.07 -12.67 16.25
C PHE A 144 14.39 -11.67 17.38
N LEU A 145 13.36 -11.16 18.07
CA LEU A 145 13.55 -10.25 19.19
C LEU A 145 14.37 -10.88 20.33
N ARG A 146 14.19 -12.17 20.61
CA ARG A 146 14.95 -12.90 21.64
C ARG A 146 16.36 -13.22 21.21
N ASP A 147 16.55 -13.74 20.00
CA ASP A 147 17.87 -14.08 19.44
C ASP A 147 18.81 -12.87 19.48
N ARG A 148 18.24 -11.68 19.23
CA ARG A 148 18.96 -10.40 19.22
C ARG A 148 18.95 -9.68 20.58
N ARG A 149 18.38 -10.28 21.63
CA ARG A 149 18.29 -9.75 22.99
C ARG A 149 17.64 -8.35 23.07
N LEU A 150 16.66 -8.08 22.21
CA LEU A 150 16.02 -6.76 22.07
C LEU A 150 14.91 -6.52 23.09
N ILE A 151 14.36 -7.60 23.67
CA ILE A 151 13.27 -7.56 24.66
C ILE A 151 13.64 -6.94 26.01
N ALA A 152 14.93 -6.73 26.27
CA ALA A 152 15.40 -6.00 27.47
C ALA A 152 15.09 -4.49 27.41
N ARG A 153 14.70 -3.99 26.23
CA ARG A 153 14.30 -2.59 25.99
C ARG A 153 12.87 -2.57 25.42
N PRO A 154 12.17 -1.42 25.51
CA PRO A 154 10.85 -1.28 24.92
C PRO A 154 10.81 -1.65 23.44
N ILE A 155 9.77 -2.37 23.05
CA ILE A 155 9.46 -2.72 21.66
C ILE A 155 8.41 -1.72 21.16
N ALA A 156 8.79 -0.94 20.16
CA ALA A 156 7.99 0.13 19.63
C ALA A 156 7.14 -0.34 18.45
N ILE A 157 5.87 0.04 18.42
CA ILE A 157 4.89 -0.39 17.42
C ILE A 157 4.56 0.79 16.52
N GLU A 158 4.69 0.59 15.20
CA GLU A 158 4.26 1.57 14.20
C GLU A 158 2.75 1.78 14.25
N GLU A 159 2.33 3.03 14.11
CA GLU A 159 0.96 3.47 14.46
C GLU A 159 -0.16 2.82 13.64
N THR A 160 0.16 2.28 12.47
CA THR A 160 -0.82 1.61 11.60
C THR A 160 -0.86 0.09 11.82
N MET A 161 0.02 -0.46 12.67
CA MET A 161 0.06 -1.90 12.92
C MET A 161 -1.26 -2.38 13.51
N ARG A 162 -1.79 -3.46 12.96
CA ARG A 162 -3.12 -3.98 13.32
C ARG A 162 -3.11 -4.50 14.74
N PHE A 163 -4.15 -4.13 15.49
CA PHE A 163 -4.24 -4.42 16.92
C PHE A 163 -4.07 -5.92 17.24
N PHE A 164 -4.67 -6.83 16.47
CA PHE A 164 -4.57 -8.26 16.73
C PHE A 164 -3.12 -8.77 16.71
N ALA A 165 -2.27 -8.22 15.82
CA ALA A 165 -0.86 -8.61 15.73
C ALA A 165 -0.08 -8.09 16.94
N VAL A 166 -0.38 -6.87 17.39
CA VAL A 166 0.20 -6.26 18.59
C VAL A 166 -0.20 -7.05 19.84
N ASP A 167 -1.48 -7.40 19.95
CA ASP A 167 -2.04 -8.17 21.05
C ASP A 167 -1.45 -9.60 21.12
N ALA A 168 -1.34 -10.29 19.98
CA ALA A 168 -0.68 -11.59 19.90
C ALA A 168 0.81 -11.52 20.27
N LEU A 169 1.53 -10.49 19.79
CA LEU A 169 2.93 -10.29 20.14
C LEU A 169 3.11 -10.02 21.65
N ARG A 170 2.25 -9.20 22.26
CA ARG A 170 2.29 -8.89 23.70
C ARG A 170 2.25 -10.16 24.56
N ARG A 171 1.45 -11.16 24.18
CA ARG A 171 1.42 -12.45 24.87
C ARG A 171 2.71 -13.26 24.72
N LEU A 172 3.42 -13.09 23.61
CA LEU A 172 4.65 -13.82 23.32
C LEU A 172 5.88 -13.17 23.95
N VAL A 173 5.90 -11.85 24.12
CA VAL A 173 7.01 -11.11 24.77
C VAL A 173 6.50 -10.32 25.97
N ALA A 174 5.87 -11.02 26.93
CA ALA A 174 5.20 -10.42 28.08
C ALA A 174 6.15 -9.60 28.98
N GLU A 175 7.44 -9.92 28.97
CA GLU A 175 8.52 -9.21 29.66
C GLU A 175 8.88 -7.87 29.00
N ALA A 176 8.52 -7.67 27.74
CA ALA A 176 8.87 -6.47 26.99
C ALA A 176 7.80 -5.37 27.11
N ARG A 177 8.21 -4.15 27.40
CA ARG A 177 7.31 -3.00 27.37
C ARG A 177 6.97 -2.63 25.92
N ILE A 178 5.68 -2.58 25.59
CA ILE A 178 5.22 -2.07 24.29
C ILE A 178 5.01 -0.55 24.35
N VAL A 179 5.57 0.18 23.39
CA VAL A 179 5.46 1.65 23.26
C VAL A 179 5.12 2.08 21.83
N SER A 180 4.81 3.36 21.63
CA SER A 180 4.62 3.91 20.27
C SER A 180 5.96 4.08 19.56
N ALA A 181 6.01 3.75 18.27
CA ALA A 181 7.16 4.03 17.42
C ALA A 181 7.19 5.45 16.84
N ASN A 182 6.19 6.30 17.13
CA ASN A 182 6.11 7.64 16.57
C ASN A 182 7.35 8.51 16.79
N PRO A 183 8.01 8.51 17.97
CA PRO A 183 9.25 9.26 18.16
C PRO A 183 10.37 8.89 17.16
N VAL A 184 10.38 7.64 16.68
CA VAL A 184 11.37 7.15 15.71
C VAL A 184 10.85 7.31 14.28
N VAL A 185 9.69 6.72 13.97
CA VAL A 185 9.14 6.67 12.61
C VAL A 185 8.81 8.06 12.09
N ARG A 186 8.11 8.89 12.87
CA ARG A 186 7.82 10.27 12.47
C ARG A 186 9.09 11.12 12.51
N GLY A 187 9.96 10.91 13.50
CA GLY A 187 11.27 11.57 13.58
C GLY A 187 12.13 11.37 12.32
N CYS A 188 12.01 10.20 11.67
CA CYS A 188 12.64 9.95 10.38
C CYS A 188 11.90 10.62 9.21
N ARG A 189 10.56 10.51 9.15
CA ARG A 189 9.76 10.79 7.94
C ARG A 189 9.20 12.21 7.82
N MET A 190 9.21 12.99 8.90
CA MET A 190 8.62 14.34 8.88
C MET A 190 9.46 15.32 8.03
N ILE A 191 10.79 15.23 8.06
CA ILE A 191 11.70 16.09 7.30
C ILE A 191 12.24 15.32 6.10
N LYS A 192 11.92 15.82 4.90
CA LYS A 192 12.16 15.10 3.64
C LYS A 192 13.57 15.39 3.16
N THR A 193 14.21 14.39 2.56
CA THR A 193 15.48 14.60 1.87
C THR A 193 15.28 15.37 0.56
N PRO A 194 16.35 15.93 -0.03
CA PRO A 194 16.26 16.51 -1.37
C PRO A 194 15.73 15.53 -2.43
N ALA A 195 16.10 14.23 -2.34
CA ALA A 195 15.60 13.20 -3.26
C ALA A 195 14.10 12.96 -3.09
N GLU A 196 13.60 12.91 -1.84
CA GLU A 196 12.17 12.79 -1.57
C GLU A 196 11.38 14.00 -2.08
N ILE A 197 11.89 15.22 -1.85
CA ILE A 197 11.27 16.45 -2.35
C ILE A 197 11.22 16.45 -3.88
N ALA A 198 12.31 16.03 -4.55
CA ALA A 198 12.33 15.94 -6.01
C ALA A 198 11.27 14.97 -6.55
N LEU A 199 11.12 13.79 -5.93
CA LEU A 199 10.07 12.82 -6.30
C LEU A 199 8.66 13.37 -6.05
N MET A 200 8.44 14.05 -4.93
CA MET A 200 7.16 14.71 -4.63
C MET A 200 6.86 15.83 -5.62
N GLN A 201 7.87 16.60 -6.03
CA GLN A 201 7.73 17.65 -7.04
C GLN A 201 7.32 17.05 -8.38
N THR A 202 7.99 16.00 -8.85
CA THR A 202 7.60 15.31 -10.09
C THR A 202 6.16 14.80 -10.05
N ALA A 203 5.72 14.18 -8.95
CA ALA A 203 4.33 13.75 -8.79
C ALA A 203 3.33 14.92 -8.83
N THR A 204 3.72 16.06 -8.24
CA THR A 204 2.93 17.30 -8.26
C THR A 204 2.84 17.86 -9.67
N ASP A 205 3.94 17.89 -10.42
CA ASP A 205 3.99 18.38 -11.79
C ASP A 205 3.09 17.55 -12.72
N VAL A 206 3.10 16.23 -12.55
CA VAL A 206 2.17 15.31 -13.24
C VAL A 206 0.71 15.65 -12.92
N THR A 207 0.39 15.83 -11.64
CA THR A 207 -0.98 16.16 -11.21
C THR A 207 -1.42 17.51 -11.78
N LEU A 208 -0.55 18.53 -11.75
CA LEU A 208 -0.84 19.84 -12.32
C LEU A 208 -1.01 19.79 -13.83
N ALA A 209 -0.20 18.98 -14.54
CA ALA A 209 -0.37 18.76 -15.98
C ALA A 209 -1.72 18.11 -16.30
N ALA A 210 -2.13 17.11 -15.51
CA ALA A 210 -3.45 16.50 -15.64
C ALA A 210 -4.58 17.51 -15.43
N TYR A 211 -4.50 18.36 -14.40
CA TYR A 211 -5.50 19.43 -14.18
C TYR A 211 -5.55 20.42 -15.33
N ARG A 212 -4.40 20.86 -15.85
CA ARG A 212 -4.37 21.78 -17.02
C ARG A 212 -5.02 21.15 -18.25
N TRP A 213 -4.76 19.87 -18.50
CA TRP A 213 -5.33 19.16 -19.63
C TRP A 213 -6.85 18.97 -19.50
N THR A 214 -7.33 18.59 -18.31
CA THR A 214 -8.75 18.34 -18.04
C THR A 214 -9.58 19.62 -17.96
N HIS A 215 -9.05 20.69 -17.35
CA HIS A 215 -9.80 21.95 -17.13
C HIS A 215 -10.41 22.52 -18.43
N ALA A 216 -9.67 22.48 -19.54
CA ALA A 216 -10.16 22.97 -20.83
C ALA A 216 -11.30 22.13 -21.45
N ARG A 217 -11.69 21.02 -20.79
CA ARG A 217 -12.63 20.01 -21.29
C ARG A 217 -13.80 19.76 -20.31
N VAL A 218 -13.94 20.59 -19.29
CA VAL A 218 -15.10 20.55 -18.38
C VAL A 218 -16.17 21.47 -18.99
N GLU A 219 -17.34 20.91 -19.33
CA GLU A 219 -18.54 21.63 -19.79
C GLU A 219 -19.37 22.15 -18.61
#